data_AF-A0A516GKW2-F1
#
_entry.id   AF-A0A516GKW2-F1
#
_cell.length_a   1.000
_cell.length_b   1.000
_cell.length_c   1.000
_cell.angle_alpha   90.00
_cell.angle_beta   90.00
_cell.angle_gamma   90.00
#
_symmetry.space_group_name_H-M   'P 1'
#
loop_
_entity.id
_entity.type
_entity.pdbx_description
1 polymer ?
#
loop_
_entity_poly.entity_id
_entity_poly.type
_entity_poly.pdbx_seq_one_letter_code
_entity_poly.pdbx_strand_id
1 'polypeptide(L)'
;MIQAFGEWLFMMIAGFVLLFCVWEIAKMIWNLIKDLLSILSFLVVEITEMVWYLIKYLFKRSESVRSEQVLKDYYSGQLAQRIKSRKLELAYPPQPENEVKIRVSESSVGDPTEREVLNRVMDFRLAILERRLMCVEKFISNLSDEDRQILEYRYKRDYMWIKVARLVHMSRMTCYRHHKEMLIELEKYLAWDM
;
A
#
# COMPACT_ATOMS: atom_id res chain seq x y z
N MET A 1 -62.85 -25.48 57.64
CA MET A 1 -61.98 -26.41 56.89
C MET A 1 -62.07 -26.19 55.38
N ILE A 2 -63.28 -26.07 54.80
CA ILE A 2 -63.49 -25.85 53.34
C ILE A 2 -62.96 -24.49 52.85
N GLN A 3 -63.12 -23.42 53.64
CA GLN A 3 -62.67 -22.07 53.25
C GLN A 3 -61.14 -21.93 53.17
N ALA A 4 -60.41 -22.49 54.14
CA ALA A 4 -58.95 -22.52 54.14
C ALA A 4 -58.37 -23.36 52.97
N PHE A 5 -59.07 -24.42 52.56
CA PHE A 5 -58.69 -25.22 51.39
C PHE A 5 -58.88 -24.44 50.07
N GLY A 6 -59.96 -23.66 49.96
CA GLY A 6 -60.21 -22.79 48.80
C GLY A 6 -59.17 -21.68 48.64
N GLU A 7 -58.77 -21.03 49.73
CA GLU A 7 -57.70 -20.02 49.72
C GLU A 7 -56.34 -20.63 49.35
N TRP A 8 -56.02 -21.81 49.87
CA TRP A 8 -54.80 -22.53 49.52
C TRP A 8 -54.77 -22.93 48.03
N LEU A 9 -55.89 -23.44 47.50
CA LEU A 9 -56.04 -23.78 46.08
C LEU A 9 -55.91 -22.53 45.19
N PHE A 10 -56.52 -21.41 45.59
CA PHE A 10 -56.42 -20.14 44.86
C PHE A 10 -54.98 -19.62 44.83
N MET A 11 -54.25 -19.67 45.95
CA MET A 11 -52.84 -19.26 46.04
C MET A 11 -51.94 -20.14 45.15
N MET A 12 -52.19 -21.44 45.08
CA MET A 12 -51.47 -22.33 44.15
C MET A 12 -51.73 -21.93 42.69
N ILE A 13 -52.99 -21.76 42.30
CA ILE A 13 -53.35 -21.42 40.92
C ILE A 13 -52.76 -20.06 40.53
N ALA A 14 -52.85 -19.07 41.41
CA ALA A 14 -52.24 -17.75 41.20
C ALA A 14 -50.71 -17.84 41.05
N GLY A 15 -50.05 -18.69 41.84
CA GLY A 15 -48.62 -18.96 41.72
C GLY A 15 -48.23 -19.61 40.38
N PHE A 16 -49.01 -20.57 39.90
CA PHE A 16 -48.80 -21.20 38.59
C PHE A 16 -49.02 -20.21 37.43
N VAL A 17 -50.04 -19.35 37.51
CA VAL A 17 -50.30 -18.31 36.51
C VAL A 17 -49.14 -17.30 36.47
N LEU A 18 -48.64 -16.88 37.64
CA LEU A 18 -47.47 -15.99 37.73
C LEU A 18 -46.22 -16.63 37.11
N LEU A 19 -45.92 -17.89 37.44
CA LEU A 19 -44.79 -18.62 36.86
C LEU A 19 -44.91 -18.75 35.34
N PHE A 20 -46.11 -19.04 34.84
CA PHE A 20 -46.37 -19.12 33.41
C PHE A 20 -46.18 -17.77 32.70
N CYS A 21 -46.67 -16.68 33.29
CA CYS A 21 -46.44 -15.33 32.77
C CYS A 21 -44.96 -14.95 32.74
N VAL A 22 -44.21 -15.26 33.81
CA VAL A 22 -42.75 -15.01 33.86
C VAL A 22 -42.03 -15.82 32.78
N TRP A 23 -42.43 -17.07 32.57
CA TRP A 23 -41.88 -17.93 31.53
C TRP A 23 -42.11 -17.38 30.12
N GLU A 24 -43.33 -16.94 29.79
CA GLU A 24 -43.63 -16.36 28.47
C GLU A 24 -42.89 -15.03 28.24
N ILE A 25 -42.75 -14.19 29.28
CA ILE A 25 -41.94 -12.96 29.18
C ILE A 25 -40.47 -13.29 28.94
N ALA A 26 -39.91 -14.26 29.67
CA ALA A 26 -38.51 -14.68 29.50
C ALA A 26 -38.26 -15.23 28.08
N LYS A 27 -39.21 -16.02 27.55
CA LYS A 27 -39.16 -16.54 26.18
C LYS A 27 -39.23 -15.42 25.14
N MET A 28 -40.09 -14.42 25.35
CA MET A 28 -40.20 -13.26 24.46
C MET A 28 -38.90 -12.44 24.44
N ILE A 29 -38.31 -12.17 25.61
CA ILE A 29 -37.03 -11.48 25.75
C ILE A 29 -35.91 -12.26 25.05
N TRP A 30 -35.86 -13.58 25.22
CA TRP A 30 -34.85 -14.43 24.57
C TRP A 30 -34.93 -14.35 23.05
N ASN A 31 -36.13 -14.40 22.47
CA ASN A 31 -36.32 -14.25 21.03
C ASN A 31 -35.87 -12.87 20.54
N LEU A 32 -36.19 -11.80 21.28
CA LEU A 32 -35.76 -10.43 20.98
C LEU A 32 -34.23 -10.29 20.99
N ILE A 33 -33.56 -10.90 21.97
CA ILE A 33 -32.08 -10.93 22.04
C ILE A 33 -31.50 -11.69 20.84
N LYS A 34 -32.10 -12.82 20.46
CA LYS A 34 -31.65 -13.62 19.32
C LYS A 34 -31.74 -12.82 18.01
N ASP A 35 -32.83 -12.10 17.79
CA ASP A 35 -33.02 -11.27 16.60
C ASP A 35 -32.02 -10.09 16.59
N LEU A 36 -31.80 -9.45 17.73
CA LEU A 36 -30.77 -8.41 17.89
C LEU A 36 -29.37 -8.92 17.56
N LEU A 37 -29.00 -10.11 18.05
CA LEU A 37 -27.72 -10.74 17.74
C LEU A 37 -27.59 -11.09 16.27
N SER A 38 -28.67 -11.54 15.62
CA SER A 38 -28.70 -11.80 14.18
C SER A 38 -28.42 -10.52 13.38
N ILE A 39 -29.10 -9.42 13.71
CA ILE A 39 -28.90 -8.12 13.05
C ILE A 39 -27.47 -7.63 13.27
N LEU A 40 -26.95 -7.75 14.49
CA LEU A 40 -25.58 -7.37 14.81
C LEU A 40 -24.57 -8.18 13.97
N SER A 41 -24.77 -9.50 13.85
CA SER A 41 -23.90 -10.35 13.05
C SER A 41 -23.89 -9.97 11.57
N PHE A 42 -25.06 -9.63 11.02
CA PHE A 42 -25.19 -9.17 9.64
C PHE A 42 -24.46 -7.84 9.41
N LEU A 43 -24.65 -6.87 10.31
CA LEU A 43 -23.97 -5.58 10.25
C LEU A 43 -22.44 -5.73 10.36
N VAL A 44 -21.95 -6.61 11.24
CA VAL A 44 -20.51 -6.87 11.36
C VAL A 44 -19.94 -7.41 10.05
N VAL A 45 -20.62 -8.38 9.41
CA VAL A 45 -20.19 -8.93 8.12
C VAL A 45 -20.14 -7.83 7.04
N GLU A 46 -21.19 -7.03 6.91
CA GLU A 46 -21.26 -5.97 5.91
C GLU A 46 -20.20 -4.89 6.13
N ILE A 47 -19.95 -4.51 7.38
CA ILE A 47 -18.86 -3.59 7.75
C ILE A 47 -17.50 -4.20 7.40
N THR A 48 -17.27 -5.49 7.71
CA THR A 48 -15.99 -6.13 7.39
C THR A 48 -15.72 -6.20 5.88
N GLU A 49 -16.74 -6.49 5.07
CA GLU A 49 -16.65 -6.46 3.61
C GLU A 49 -16.34 -5.05 3.11
N MET A 50 -17.08 -4.04 3.57
CA MET A 50 -16.82 -2.64 3.18
C MET A 50 -15.42 -2.18 3.56
N VAL A 51 -14.94 -2.52 4.76
CA VAL A 51 -13.57 -2.22 5.21
C VAL A 51 -12.56 -2.93 4.32
N TRP A 52 -12.79 -4.20 3.98
CA TRP A 52 -11.92 -4.95 3.08
C TRP A 52 -11.84 -4.33 1.68
N TYR A 53 -12.98 -3.93 1.11
CA TYR A 53 -13.03 -3.20 -0.16
C TYR A 53 -12.28 -1.86 -0.08
N LEU A 54 -12.44 -1.12 1.02
CA LEU A 54 -11.74 0.15 1.25
C LEU A 54 -10.22 -0.06 1.31
N ILE A 55 -9.75 -1.07 2.07
CA ILE A 55 -8.34 -1.41 2.19
C ILE A 55 -7.77 -1.77 0.82
N LYS A 56 -8.46 -2.64 0.06
CA LYS A 56 -8.04 -3.03 -1.29
C LYS A 56 -7.96 -1.83 -2.24
N TYR A 57 -8.91 -0.90 -2.15
CA TYR A 57 -8.91 0.33 -2.94
C TYR A 57 -7.76 1.27 -2.56
N LEU A 58 -7.53 1.48 -1.26
CA LEU A 58 -6.45 2.32 -0.74
C LEU A 58 -5.08 1.77 -1.12
N PHE A 59 -4.89 0.45 -1.00
CA PHE A 59 -3.65 -0.21 -1.38
C PHE A 59 -3.35 -0.03 -2.88
N LYS A 60 -4.33 -0.33 -3.75
CA LYS A 60 -4.20 -0.13 -5.20
C LYS A 60 -3.91 1.32 -5.58
N ARG A 61 -4.49 2.28 -4.85
CA ARG A 61 -4.20 3.71 -5.04
C ARG A 61 -2.76 4.05 -4.66
N SER A 62 -2.28 3.54 -3.52
CA SER A 62 -0.91 3.73 -3.05
C SER A 62 0.12 3.21 -4.05
N GLU A 63 -0.09 2.02 -4.60
CA GLU A 63 0.80 1.42 -5.61
C GLU A 63 0.92 2.28 -6.86
N SER A 64 -0.23 2.73 -7.41
CA SER A 64 -0.23 3.56 -8.63
C SER A 64 0.53 4.88 -8.46
N VAL A 65 0.49 5.47 -7.26
CA VAL A 65 1.21 6.71 -6.93
C VAL A 65 2.72 6.45 -6.88
N ARG A 66 3.15 5.30 -6.33
CA ARG A 66 4.57 4.92 -6.26
C ARG A 66 5.15 4.76 -7.66
N SER A 67 4.46 4.01 -8.52
CA SER A 67 4.88 3.71 -9.89
C SER A 67 4.94 4.96 -10.76
N GLU A 68 3.95 5.85 -10.60
CA GLU A 68 3.94 7.15 -11.24
C GLU A 68 5.11 8.04 -10.79
N GLN A 69 5.46 8.01 -9.49
CA GLN A 69 6.62 8.75 -8.99
C GLN A 69 7.93 8.21 -9.55
N VAL A 70 8.07 6.89 -9.69
CA VAL A 70 9.27 6.28 -10.29
C VAL A 70 9.45 6.73 -11.74
N LEU A 71 8.37 6.77 -12.54
CA LEU A 71 8.43 7.29 -13.91
C LEU A 71 8.80 8.78 -13.96
N LYS A 72 8.25 9.59 -13.05
CA LYS A 72 8.64 11.01 -12.92
C LYS A 72 10.13 11.15 -12.59
N ASP A 73 10.64 10.40 -11.62
CA ASP A 73 12.04 10.43 -11.21
C ASP A 73 12.97 9.96 -12.36
N TYR A 74 12.52 8.98 -13.16
CA TYR A 74 13.24 8.51 -14.34
C TYR A 74 13.30 9.58 -15.44
N TYR A 75 12.15 10.07 -15.92
CA TYR A 75 12.10 11.03 -17.03
C TYR A 75 12.63 12.42 -16.68
N SER A 76 12.58 12.82 -15.41
CA SER A 76 13.23 14.05 -14.93
C SER A 76 14.74 13.91 -14.77
N GLY A 77 15.28 12.69 -14.85
CA GLY A 77 16.70 12.41 -14.63
C GLY A 77 17.13 12.41 -13.16
N GLN A 78 16.21 12.62 -12.20
CA GLN A 78 16.51 12.58 -10.77
C GLN A 78 17.06 11.23 -10.32
N LEU A 79 16.53 10.13 -10.88
CA LEU A 79 17.01 8.79 -10.53
C LEU A 79 18.50 8.62 -10.88
N ALA A 80 18.90 9.03 -12.10
CA ALA A 80 20.28 9.00 -12.54
C ALA A 80 21.18 9.96 -11.73
N GLN A 81 20.66 11.15 -11.37
CA GLN A 81 21.38 12.09 -10.51
C GLN A 81 21.65 11.51 -9.12
N ARG A 82 20.66 10.85 -8.49
CA ARG A 82 20.82 10.20 -7.18
C ARG A 82 21.83 9.06 -7.22
N ILE A 83 21.85 8.26 -8.28
CA ILE A 83 22.87 7.23 -8.49
C ILE A 83 24.25 7.88 -8.62
N LYS A 84 24.37 8.93 -9.44
CA LYS A 84 25.64 9.64 -9.64
C LYS A 84 26.14 10.30 -8.36
N SER A 85 25.29 10.99 -7.61
CA SER A 85 25.65 11.61 -6.34
C SER A 85 26.10 10.57 -5.33
N ARG A 86 25.40 9.43 -5.25
CA ARG A 86 25.77 8.36 -4.33
C ARG A 86 27.10 7.69 -4.70
N LYS A 87 27.35 7.49 -6.00
CA LYS A 87 28.66 7.03 -6.50
C LYS A 87 29.79 8.00 -6.14
N LEU A 88 29.52 9.31 -6.20
CA LEU A 88 30.49 10.33 -5.81
C LEU A 88 30.75 10.34 -4.30
N GLU A 89 29.71 10.23 -3.47
CA GLU A 89 29.85 10.11 -2.00
C GLU A 89 30.67 8.90 -1.59
N LEU A 90 30.51 7.76 -2.29
CA LEU A 90 31.29 6.55 -2.04
C LEU A 90 32.73 6.66 -2.52
N ALA A 91 32.98 7.42 -3.59
CA ALA A 91 34.33 7.66 -4.10
C ALA A 91 35.11 8.69 -3.26
N TYR A 92 34.39 9.66 -2.69
CA TYR A 92 34.95 10.75 -1.89
C TYR A 92 34.19 10.85 -0.56
N PRO A 93 34.43 9.92 0.39
CA PRO A 93 33.79 9.98 1.69
C PRO A 93 34.15 11.30 2.38
N PRO A 94 33.18 11.95 3.06
CA PRO A 94 33.44 13.19 3.77
C PRO A 94 34.55 12.95 4.79
N GLN A 95 35.65 13.70 4.68
CA GLN A 95 36.69 13.68 5.68
C GLN A 95 36.12 14.36 6.94
N PRO A 96 36.42 13.85 8.15
CA PRO A 96 36.05 14.54 9.37
C PRO A 96 36.68 15.94 9.34
N GLU A 97 35.86 16.98 9.47
CA GLU A 97 36.33 18.35 9.66
C GLU A 97 37.01 18.41 11.03
N ASN A 98 38.32 18.20 11.05
CA ASN A 98 39.12 18.50 12.22
C ASN A 98 39.32 20.02 12.31
N GLU A 99 38.78 20.65 13.36
CA GLU A 99 39.09 22.04 13.73
C GLU A 99 40.59 22.26 14.00
N VAL A 100 41.36 21.17 14.16
CA VAL A 100 42.80 21.16 14.35
C VAL A 100 43.44 20.40 13.18
N LYS A 101 44.25 21.09 12.35
CA LYS A 101 45.00 20.56 11.19
C LYS A 101 46.03 19.45 11.55
N ILE A 102 45.62 18.38 12.21
CA ILE A 102 46.43 17.19 12.46
C ILE A 102 45.86 16.10 11.57
N ARG A 103 46.65 15.72 10.57
CA ARG A 103 46.38 14.54 9.74
C ARG A 103 46.53 13.32 10.65
N VAL A 104 45.41 12.83 11.17
CA VAL A 104 45.37 11.50 11.77
C VAL A 104 45.49 10.51 10.61
N SER A 105 46.69 9.96 10.43
CA SER A 105 46.88 8.82 9.56
C SER A 105 46.21 7.62 10.23
N GLU A 106 44.94 7.37 9.89
CA GLU A 106 44.29 6.12 10.25
C GLU A 106 45.05 4.98 9.56
N SER A 107 45.89 4.30 10.34
CA SER A 107 46.60 3.09 9.94
C SER A 107 45.58 1.97 9.72
N SER A 108 45.03 1.92 8.52
CA SER A 108 44.23 0.82 8.03
C SER A 108 45.05 0.04 7.00
N VAL A 109 45.48 -1.16 7.39
CA VAL A 109 46.12 -2.13 6.53
C VAL A 109 45.06 -2.74 5.60
N GLY A 110 45.03 -2.29 4.35
CA GLY A 110 44.18 -2.81 3.28
C GLY A 110 44.26 -1.89 2.07
N ASP A 111 44.38 -2.44 0.86
CA ASP A 111 44.48 -1.64 -0.37
C ASP A 111 43.28 -0.68 -0.43
N PRO A 112 43.51 0.65 -0.54
CA PRO A 112 42.42 1.63 -0.62
C PRO A 112 41.42 1.29 -1.72
N THR A 113 41.89 0.64 -2.79
CA THR A 113 41.06 0.16 -3.91
C THR A 113 40.11 -0.96 -3.48
N GLU A 114 40.58 -1.93 -2.68
CA GLU A 114 39.75 -3.03 -2.18
C GLU A 114 38.66 -2.54 -1.22
N ARG A 115 38.98 -1.58 -0.34
CA ARG A 115 38.00 -0.97 0.56
C ARG A 115 36.92 -0.18 -0.18
N GLU A 116 37.30 0.54 -1.23
CA GLU A 116 36.37 1.30 -2.04
C GLU A 116 35.42 0.37 -2.83
N VAL A 117 35.95 -0.74 -3.35
CA VAL A 117 35.15 -1.82 -3.94
C VAL A 117 34.25 -2.46 -2.89
N LEU A 118 34.74 -2.77 -1.69
CA LEU A 118 33.95 -3.37 -0.61
C LEU A 118 32.80 -2.46 -0.18
N ASN A 119 33.07 -1.17 0.04
CA ASN A 119 32.06 -0.19 0.43
C ASN A 119 31.02 0.04 -0.68
N ARG A 120 31.42 0.03 -1.95
CA ARG A 120 30.47 0.13 -3.09
C ARG A 120 29.62 -1.13 -3.24
N VAL A 121 30.20 -2.31 -3.09
CA VAL A 121 29.50 -3.60 -3.17
C VAL A 121 28.57 -3.80 -1.98
N MET A 122 28.94 -3.27 -0.81
CA MET A 122 28.15 -3.32 0.42
C MET A 122 27.09 -2.22 0.52
N ASP A 123 27.09 -1.21 -0.36
CA ASP A 123 26.08 -0.16 -0.32
C ASP A 123 24.75 -0.65 -0.93
N PHE A 124 23.94 -1.22 -0.05
CA PHE A 124 22.59 -1.66 -0.34
C PHE A 124 21.72 -0.56 -0.99
N ARG A 125 21.95 0.71 -0.63
CA ARG A 125 21.17 1.84 -1.16
C ARG A 125 21.53 2.14 -2.61
N LEU A 126 22.82 2.07 -2.96
CA LEU A 126 23.24 2.21 -4.36
C LEU A 126 22.70 1.05 -5.20
N ALA A 127 22.81 -0.18 -4.70
CA ALA A 127 22.32 -1.38 -5.37
C ALA A 127 20.80 -1.30 -5.64
N ILE A 128 19.99 -0.82 -4.68
CA ILE A 128 18.56 -0.56 -4.88
C ILE A 128 18.33 0.46 -6.00
N LEU A 129 19.04 1.60 -5.98
CA LEU A 129 18.83 2.64 -6.99
C LEU A 129 19.19 2.15 -8.40
N GLU A 130 20.29 1.40 -8.54
CA GLU A 130 20.71 0.81 -9.81
C GLU A 130 19.73 -0.27 -10.29
N ARG A 131 19.27 -1.14 -9.38
CA ARG A 131 18.25 -2.15 -9.71
C ARG A 131 16.95 -1.49 -10.15
N ARG A 132 16.49 -0.46 -9.44
CA ARG A 132 15.30 0.30 -9.82
C ARG A 132 15.45 0.91 -11.21
N LEU A 133 16.59 1.52 -11.53
CA LEU A 133 16.87 2.05 -12.86
C LEU A 133 16.80 0.94 -13.92
N MET A 134 17.47 -0.18 -13.68
CA MET A 134 17.47 -1.34 -14.59
C MET A 134 16.06 -1.89 -14.82
N CYS A 135 15.24 -2.01 -13.77
CA CYS A 135 13.85 -2.46 -13.88
C CYS A 135 13.01 -1.50 -14.75
N VAL A 136 13.16 -0.19 -14.57
CA VAL A 136 12.45 0.81 -15.36
C VAL A 136 12.92 0.80 -16.83
N GLU A 137 14.22 0.69 -17.07
CA GLU A 137 14.76 0.59 -18.43
C GLU A 137 14.27 -0.66 -19.16
N LYS A 138 14.27 -1.81 -18.47
CA LYS A 138 13.74 -3.08 -18.99
C LYS A 138 12.24 -3.00 -19.27
N PHE A 139 11.49 -2.33 -18.40
CA PHE A 139 10.07 -2.08 -18.62
C PHE A 139 9.86 -1.23 -19.90
N ILE A 140 10.56 -0.09 -20.01
CA ILE A 140 10.44 0.80 -21.18
C ILE A 140 10.89 0.12 -22.47
N SER A 141 11.92 -0.73 -22.43
CA SER A 141 12.38 -1.47 -23.60
C SER A 141 11.35 -2.47 -24.12
N ASN A 142 10.49 -2.98 -23.24
CA ASN A 142 9.46 -3.98 -23.57
C ASN A 142 8.11 -3.37 -23.97
N LEU A 143 7.92 -2.06 -23.77
CA LEU A 143 6.72 -1.36 -24.21
C LEU A 143 6.66 -1.24 -25.73
N SER A 144 5.42 -1.19 -26.24
CA SER A 144 5.16 -0.79 -27.63
C SER A 144 5.64 0.64 -27.89
N ASP A 145 5.89 0.96 -29.17
CA ASP A 145 6.32 2.31 -29.54
C ASP A 145 5.25 3.36 -29.20
N GLU A 146 3.96 3.03 -29.35
CA GLU A 146 2.86 3.91 -28.98
C GLU A 146 2.82 4.18 -27.47
N ASP A 147 2.93 3.12 -26.66
CA ASP A 147 2.93 3.22 -25.20
C ASP A 147 4.13 4.02 -24.68
N ARG A 148 5.30 3.81 -25.28
CA ARG A 148 6.51 4.60 -24.99
C ARG A 148 6.30 6.07 -25.30
N GLN A 149 5.69 6.40 -26.45
CA GLN A 149 5.38 7.79 -26.79
C GLN A 149 4.39 8.43 -25.82
N ILE A 150 3.37 7.68 -25.36
CA ILE A 150 2.44 8.16 -24.32
C ILE A 150 3.22 8.56 -23.05
N LEU A 151 4.13 7.72 -22.57
CA LEU A 151 4.95 8.02 -21.40
C LEU A 151 5.89 9.20 -21.61
N GLU A 152 6.57 9.27 -22.76
CA GLU A 152 7.46 10.40 -23.06
C GLU A 152 6.70 11.73 -23.10
N TYR A 153 5.57 11.79 -23.81
CA TYR A 153 4.77 13.02 -23.85
C TYR A 153 4.21 13.36 -22.48
N ARG A 154 3.84 12.36 -21.68
CA ARG A 154 3.28 12.58 -20.35
C ARG A 154 4.31 13.05 -19.33
N TYR A 155 5.48 12.42 -19.28
CA TYR A 155 6.44 12.60 -18.18
C TYR A 155 7.66 13.43 -18.56
N LYS A 156 8.14 13.35 -19.81
CA LYS A 156 9.29 14.14 -20.28
C LYS A 156 8.89 15.52 -20.76
N ARG A 157 7.70 15.65 -21.37
CA ARG A 157 7.18 16.92 -21.91
C ARG A 157 6.09 17.57 -21.05
N ASP A 158 5.59 16.85 -20.04
CA ASP A 158 4.48 17.26 -19.16
C ASP A 158 3.24 17.73 -19.92
N TYR A 159 2.88 17.02 -20.99
CA TYR A 159 1.68 17.37 -21.76
C TYR A 159 0.41 16.89 -21.07
N MET A 160 -0.64 17.69 -21.23
CA MET A 160 -2.02 17.32 -20.87
C MET A 160 -2.48 16.12 -21.71
N TRP A 161 -3.29 15.25 -21.12
CA TRP A 161 -3.85 14.06 -21.78
C TRP A 161 -4.55 14.35 -23.11
N ILE A 162 -5.20 15.50 -23.25
CA ILE A 162 -5.83 15.92 -24.51
C ILE A 162 -4.78 16.09 -25.62
N LYS A 163 -3.63 16.68 -25.29
CA LYS A 163 -2.54 16.87 -26.23
C LYS A 163 -1.82 15.55 -26.52
N VAL A 164 -1.57 14.73 -25.51
CA VAL A 164 -1.01 13.38 -25.68
C VAL A 164 -1.87 12.57 -26.65
N ALA A 165 -3.18 12.49 -26.41
CA ALA A 165 -4.13 11.75 -27.23
C ALA A 165 -4.13 12.19 -28.70
N ARG A 166 -4.02 13.50 -28.96
CA ARG A 166 -3.89 14.05 -30.32
C ARG A 166 -2.58 13.63 -30.99
N LEU A 167 -1.47 13.60 -30.25
CA LEU A 167 -0.15 13.27 -30.78
C LEU A 167 0.01 11.77 -31.08
N VAL A 168 -0.63 10.90 -30.30
CA VAL A 168 -0.59 9.44 -30.51
C VAL A 168 -1.78 8.92 -31.34
N HIS A 169 -2.61 9.81 -31.87
CA HIS A 169 -3.80 9.48 -32.67
C HIS A 169 -4.78 8.51 -32.00
N MET A 170 -4.95 8.60 -30.67
CA MET A 170 -5.87 7.76 -29.91
C MET A 170 -6.91 8.58 -29.15
N SER A 171 -8.00 7.94 -28.72
CA SER A 171 -8.95 8.58 -27.81
C SER A 171 -8.30 8.86 -26.45
N ARG A 172 -8.73 9.93 -25.77
CA ARG A 172 -8.25 10.25 -24.41
C ARG A 172 -8.47 9.09 -23.43
N MET A 173 -9.61 8.40 -23.53
CA MET A 173 -9.94 7.28 -22.65
C MET A 173 -9.03 6.08 -22.93
N THR A 174 -8.72 5.82 -24.20
CA THR A 174 -7.77 4.78 -24.59
C THR A 174 -6.38 5.08 -24.01
N CYS A 175 -5.87 6.32 -24.17
CA CYS A 175 -4.57 6.73 -23.61
C CYS A 175 -4.52 6.53 -22.09
N TYR A 176 -5.59 6.89 -21.38
CA TYR A 176 -5.67 6.72 -19.94
C TYR A 176 -5.71 5.25 -19.51
N ARG A 177 -6.39 4.39 -20.28
CA ARG A 177 -6.42 2.94 -20.04
C ARG A 177 -5.03 2.33 -20.22
N HIS A 178 -4.37 2.63 -21.34
CA HIS A 178 -3.00 2.20 -21.62
C HIS A 178 -2.04 2.67 -20.52
N HIS A 179 -2.13 3.94 -20.13
CA HIS A 179 -1.33 4.48 -19.02
C HIS A 179 -1.53 3.71 -17.71
N LYS A 180 -2.77 3.39 -17.36
CA LYS A 180 -3.08 2.62 -16.15
C LYS A 180 -2.55 1.19 -16.24
N GLU A 181 -2.67 0.54 -17.40
CA GLU A 181 -2.14 -0.80 -17.65
C GLU A 181 -0.61 -0.81 -17.54
N MET A 182 0.06 0.20 -18.12
CA MET A 182 1.50 0.41 -18.00
C MET A 182 1.95 0.59 -16.55
N LEU A 183 1.22 1.36 -15.73
CA LEU A 183 1.56 1.51 -14.31
C LEU A 183 1.46 0.18 -13.55
N ILE A 184 0.42 -0.61 -13.81
CA ILE A 184 0.25 -1.94 -13.21
C ILE A 184 1.34 -2.90 -13.68
N GLU A 185 1.75 -2.81 -14.94
CA GLU A 185 2.83 -3.62 -15.46
C GLU A 185 4.18 -3.22 -14.83
N LEU A 186 4.49 -1.93 -14.75
CA LEU A 186 5.69 -1.42 -14.09
C LEU A 186 5.79 -1.89 -12.64
N GLU A 187 4.67 -1.99 -11.92
CA GLU A 187 4.66 -2.55 -10.55
C GLU A 187 5.21 -3.96 -10.48
N LYS A 188 4.95 -4.79 -11.49
CA LYS A 188 5.49 -6.14 -11.57
C LYS A 188 7.00 -6.15 -11.74
N TYR A 189 7.56 -5.16 -12.46
CA TYR A 189 9.01 -4.99 -12.59
C TYR A 189 9.63 -4.46 -11.29
N LEU A 190 8.93 -3.54 -10.61
CA LEU A 190 9.38 -2.97 -9.34
C LEU A 190 9.18 -3.91 -8.14
N ALA A 191 8.36 -4.94 -8.24
CA ALA A 191 8.22 -5.96 -7.18
C ALA A 191 9.55 -6.70 -6.93
N TRP A 192 10.43 -6.77 -7.93
CA TRP A 192 11.77 -7.34 -7.82
C TRP A 192 12.82 -6.38 -7.19
N ASP A 193 12.41 -5.14 -6.90
CA ASP A 193 13.22 -4.14 -6.17
C ASP A 193 13.20 -4.38 -4.65
N MET A 194 12.26 -5.20 -4.13
CA MET A 194 12.10 -5.49 -2.70
C MET A 194 12.84 -6.76 -2.26
#